data_AF-A0A973CR19-F1
#
_entry.id   AF-A0A973CR19-F1
#
_cell.length_a   1.000
_cell.length_b   1.000
_cell.length_c   1.000
_cell.angle_alpha   90.00
_cell.angle_beta   90.00
_cell.angle_gamma   90.00
#
_symmetry.space_group_name_H-M   'P 1'
#
loop_
_entity.id
_entity.type
_entity.pdbx_description
1 polymer ?
#
loop_
_entity_poly.entity_id
_entity_poly.type
_entity_poly.pdbx_seq_one_letter_code
_entity_poly.pdbx_strand_id
1 'polypeptide(L)'
;SGGNMTGVGTVALQLLGASKSEEAQGGCRTIEEVRLNLYRKVLKAPDTWASVAASATYGWYYDTQAMFNAGGKPWKRWAKIFQPVLIKAQDPAGYWETAGGHGMGPTLPGRILSTCWSILQLEVFYRYLPTFNIGNVAKNAGGEIANIDDEGAGVIILE
;
A
#
# COMPACT_ATOMS: atom_id res chain seq x y z
N SER A 1 17.83 -12.54 3.44
CA SER A 1 17.66 -11.38 4.33
C SER A 1 17.38 -10.05 3.58
N GLY A 2 16.71 -10.06 2.42
CA GLY A 2 16.37 -8.83 1.64
C GLY A 2 14.87 -8.58 1.43
N GLY A 3 13.99 -9.30 2.15
CA GLY A 3 12.59 -9.50 1.74
C GLY A 3 11.65 -8.30 1.76
N ASN A 4 12.04 -7.17 2.36
CA ASN A 4 11.16 -5.99 2.52
C ASN A 4 11.64 -4.71 1.83
N MET A 5 12.80 -4.74 1.16
CA MET A 5 13.42 -3.52 0.60
C MET A 5 13.01 -3.22 -0.85
N THR A 6 12.39 -4.17 -1.55
CA THR A 6 11.97 -4.00 -2.95
C THR A 6 11.03 -2.81 -3.14
N GLY A 7 10.01 -2.68 -2.27
CA GLY A 7 9.10 -1.53 -2.28
C GLY A 7 9.83 -0.21 -2.13
N VAL A 8 10.78 -0.12 -1.18
CA VAL A 8 11.57 1.10 -0.92
C VAL A 8 12.37 1.52 -2.15
N GLY A 9 13.13 0.59 -2.74
CA GLY A 9 13.92 0.87 -3.94
C GLY A 9 13.04 1.25 -5.14
N THR A 10 11.89 0.60 -5.27
CA THR A 10 10.91 0.90 -6.34
C THR A 10 10.37 2.32 -6.19
N VAL A 11 9.95 2.71 -4.98
CA VAL A 11 9.47 4.06 -4.69
C VAL A 11 10.57 5.09 -4.95
N ALA A 12 11.82 4.83 -4.52
CA ALA A 12 12.93 5.74 -4.77
C ALA A 12 13.13 6.01 -6.28
N LEU A 13 13.12 4.96 -7.11
CA LEU A 13 13.22 5.12 -8.56
C LEU A 13 12.02 5.86 -9.17
N GLN A 14 10.81 5.58 -8.70
CA GLN A 14 9.59 6.28 -9.14
C GLN A 14 9.67 7.78 -8.82
N LEU A 15 10.12 8.14 -7.61
CA LEU A 15 10.27 9.54 -7.18
C LEU A 15 11.38 10.28 -7.94
N LEU A 16 12.45 9.58 -8.32
CA LEU A 16 13.54 10.14 -9.14
C LEU A 16 13.17 10.27 -10.63
N GLY A 17 11.92 9.99 -11.03
CA GLY A 17 11.46 10.08 -12.42
C GLY A 17 11.85 8.86 -13.28
N ALA A 18 12.44 7.83 -12.68
CA ALA A 18 12.87 6.59 -13.35
C ALA A 18 11.81 5.48 -13.27
N SER A 19 10.52 5.82 -13.17
CA SER A 19 9.43 4.84 -13.01
C SER A 19 9.32 3.83 -14.16
N LYS A 20 9.85 4.16 -15.34
CA LYS A 20 9.88 3.29 -16.53
C LYS A 20 11.13 2.41 -16.63
N SER A 21 12.08 2.52 -15.70
CA SER A 21 13.29 1.70 -15.73
C SER A 21 12.96 0.21 -15.52
N GLU A 22 13.85 -0.67 -15.98
CA GLU A 22 13.66 -2.11 -15.81
C GLU A 22 13.61 -2.51 -14.33
N GLU A 23 14.37 -1.82 -13.48
CA GLU A 23 14.43 -2.03 -12.04
C GLU A 23 13.13 -1.61 -11.35
N ALA A 24 12.57 -0.45 -11.71
CA ALA A 24 11.31 0.02 -11.13
C ALA A 24 10.14 -0.90 -11.53
N GLN A 25 10.10 -1.32 -12.80
CA GLN A 25 9.09 -2.23 -13.31
C GLN A 25 9.28 -3.66 -12.76
N GLY A 26 10.52 -4.12 -12.62
CA GLY A 26 10.86 -5.40 -11.99
C GLY A 26 10.50 -5.44 -10.51
N GLY A 27 10.66 -4.31 -9.81
CA GLY A 27 10.21 -4.10 -8.45
C GLY A 27 8.69 -4.27 -8.33
N CYS A 28 7.91 -3.59 -9.17
CA CYS A 28 6.45 -3.72 -9.21
C CYS A 28 6.01 -5.18 -9.50
N ARG A 29 6.65 -5.87 -10.45
CA ARG A 29 6.37 -7.29 -10.72
C ARG A 29 6.64 -8.17 -9.52
N THR A 30 7.79 -8.00 -8.87
CA THR A 30 8.14 -8.76 -7.66
C THR A 30 7.11 -8.54 -6.54
N ILE A 31 6.66 -7.30 -6.36
CA ILE A 31 5.63 -6.96 -5.37
C ILE A 31 4.32 -7.69 -5.70
N GLU A 32 3.88 -7.65 -6.95
CA GLU A 32 2.62 -8.28 -7.37
C GLU A 32 2.67 -9.81 -7.35
N GLU A 33 3.75 -10.42 -7.83
CA GLU A 33 3.84 -11.88 -8.02
C GLU A 33 4.26 -12.61 -6.75
N VAL A 34 5.10 -11.98 -5.93
CA VAL A 34 5.69 -12.61 -4.75
C VAL A 34 5.09 -12.04 -3.47
N ARG A 35 5.14 -10.71 -3.30
CA ARG A 35 4.82 -10.09 -2.00
C ARG A 35 3.33 -10.06 -1.69
N LEU A 36 2.48 -9.94 -2.73
CA LEU A 36 1.03 -10.03 -2.60
C LEU A 36 0.56 -11.38 -2.07
N ASN A 37 1.36 -12.45 -2.25
CA ASN A 37 1.00 -13.78 -1.72
C ASN A 37 0.92 -13.82 -0.20
N LEU A 38 1.63 -12.93 0.51
CA LEU A 38 1.51 -12.83 1.96
C LEU A 38 0.11 -12.33 2.36
N TYR A 39 -0.44 -11.32 1.66
CA TYR A 39 -1.84 -10.94 1.88
C TYR A 39 -2.80 -12.05 1.46
N ARG A 40 -2.55 -12.75 0.35
CA ARG A 40 -3.40 -13.87 -0.07
C ARG A 40 -3.43 -14.99 0.96
N LYS A 41 -2.31 -15.23 1.65
CA LYS A 41 -2.23 -16.19 2.75
C LYS A 41 -3.17 -15.77 3.88
N VAL A 42 -3.08 -14.52 4.34
CA VAL A 42 -3.98 -14.00 5.39
C VAL A 42 -5.44 -13.98 4.93
N LEU A 43 -5.71 -13.65 3.67
CA LEU A 43 -7.08 -13.65 3.14
C LEU A 43 -7.71 -15.05 3.19
N LYS A 44 -6.92 -16.11 2.98
CA LYS A 44 -7.38 -17.51 3.08
C LYS A 44 -7.44 -18.02 4.52
N ALA A 45 -6.58 -17.52 5.39
CA ALA A 45 -6.47 -17.92 6.79
C ALA A 45 -6.30 -16.66 7.67
N PRO A 46 -7.40 -15.97 8.03
CA PRO A 46 -7.36 -14.69 8.73
C PRO A 46 -6.66 -14.75 10.10
N ASP A 47 -6.73 -15.90 10.77
CA ASP A 47 -6.03 -16.21 12.02
C ASP A 47 -4.49 -16.11 11.91
N THR A 48 -3.95 -16.21 10.69
CA THR A 48 -2.50 -16.07 10.45
C THR A 48 -2.01 -14.62 10.44
N TRP A 49 -2.91 -13.62 10.46
CA TRP A 49 -2.58 -12.20 10.39
C TRP A 49 -1.43 -11.84 11.34
N ALA A 50 -1.57 -12.16 12.62
CA ALA A 50 -0.62 -11.72 13.64
C ALA A 50 0.81 -12.19 13.34
N SER A 51 0.97 -13.42 12.85
CA SER A 51 2.27 -14.00 12.49
C SER A 51 2.85 -13.42 11.18
N VAL A 52 2.00 -13.22 10.17
CA VAL A 52 2.45 -12.75 8.85
C VAL A 52 2.81 -11.27 8.93
N ALA A 53 1.95 -10.47 9.53
CA ALA A 53 2.11 -9.02 9.65
C ALA A 53 3.35 -8.65 10.48
N ALA A 54 3.71 -9.44 11.50
CA ALA A 54 4.85 -9.19 12.37
C ALA A 54 6.18 -8.94 11.63
N SER A 55 6.36 -9.54 10.45
CA SER A 55 7.57 -9.39 9.64
C SER A 55 7.36 -8.63 8.32
N ALA A 56 6.11 -8.27 7.99
CA ALA A 56 5.75 -7.77 6.67
C ALA A 56 5.28 -6.31 6.64
N THR A 57 4.72 -5.78 7.73
CA THR A 57 4.01 -4.48 7.75
C THR A 57 4.84 -3.30 7.24
N TYR A 58 6.11 -3.21 7.65
CA TYR A 58 7.03 -2.18 7.15
C TYR A 58 7.19 -2.25 5.62
N GLY A 59 7.46 -3.44 5.10
CA GLY A 59 7.66 -3.62 3.67
C GLY A 59 6.37 -3.44 2.88
N TRP A 60 5.24 -3.90 3.41
CA TRP A 60 3.90 -3.73 2.82
C TRP A 60 3.48 -2.27 2.67
N TYR A 61 3.88 -1.39 3.58
CA TYR A 61 3.68 0.05 3.41
C TYR A 61 4.35 0.57 2.14
N TYR A 62 5.64 0.25 1.94
CA TYR A 62 6.36 0.69 0.73
C TYR A 62 5.90 -0.04 -0.53
N ASP A 63 5.48 -1.30 -0.43
CA ASP A 63 4.85 -2.01 -1.54
C ASP A 63 3.55 -1.32 -1.97
N THR A 64 2.72 -0.94 -0.99
CA THR A 64 1.46 -0.23 -1.25
C THR A 64 1.71 1.10 -1.94
N GLN A 65 2.70 1.87 -1.48
CA GLN A 65 3.12 3.10 -2.17
C GLN A 65 3.62 2.83 -3.60
N ALA A 66 4.48 1.82 -3.80
CA ALA A 66 5.01 1.48 -5.12
C ALA A 66 3.89 1.11 -6.10
N MET A 67 2.91 0.31 -5.66
CA MET A 67 1.77 -0.10 -6.48
C MET A 67 0.80 1.06 -6.73
N PHE A 68 0.61 1.95 -5.75
CA PHE A 68 -0.19 3.16 -5.92
C PHE A 68 0.45 4.10 -6.95
N ASN A 69 1.75 4.39 -6.83
CA ASN A 69 2.51 5.19 -7.80
C ASN A 69 2.50 4.59 -9.21
N ALA A 70 2.51 3.26 -9.32
CA ALA A 70 2.38 2.59 -10.62
C ALA A 70 0.97 2.78 -11.24
N GLY A 71 -0.04 3.03 -10.40
CA GLY A 71 -1.41 3.30 -10.81
C GLY A 71 -2.07 2.16 -11.57
N GLY A 72 -3.16 2.48 -12.27
CA GLY A 72 -3.79 1.59 -13.25
C GLY A 72 -4.08 0.16 -12.77
N LYS A 73 -3.74 -0.83 -13.61
CA LYS A 73 -3.97 -2.26 -13.33
C LYS A 73 -3.17 -2.76 -12.10
N PRO A 74 -1.87 -2.44 -11.94
CA PRO A 74 -1.11 -2.81 -10.75
C PRO A 74 -1.81 -2.38 -9.44
N TRP A 75 -2.20 -1.11 -9.34
CA TRP A 75 -2.90 -0.60 -8.16
C TRP A 75 -4.22 -1.33 -7.91
N LYS A 76 -5.08 -1.44 -8.93
CA LYS A 76 -6.39 -2.12 -8.82
C LYS A 76 -6.24 -3.57 -8.33
N ARG A 77 -5.20 -4.30 -8.77
CA ARG A 77 -4.93 -5.68 -8.33
C ARG A 77 -4.44 -5.76 -6.88
N TRP A 78 -3.57 -4.82 -6.47
CA TRP A 78 -3.09 -4.73 -5.11
C TRP A 78 -4.22 -4.36 -4.14
N ALA A 79 -4.93 -3.26 -4.41
CA ALA A 79 -6.02 -2.71 -3.59
C ALA A 79 -7.12 -3.73 -3.30
N LYS A 80 -7.52 -4.50 -4.32
CA LYS A 80 -8.52 -5.56 -4.20
C LYS A 80 -8.20 -6.62 -3.13
N ILE A 81 -6.92 -6.79 -2.77
CA ILE A 81 -6.49 -7.83 -1.84
C ILE A 81 -6.05 -7.25 -0.50
N PHE A 82 -5.23 -6.19 -0.48
CA PHE A 82 -4.67 -5.69 0.79
C PHE A 82 -5.73 -5.00 1.65
N GLN A 83 -6.65 -4.23 1.05
CA GLN A 83 -7.64 -3.46 1.82
C GLN A 83 -8.58 -4.37 2.61
N PRO A 84 -9.21 -5.42 2.03
CA PRO A 84 -10.06 -6.32 2.82
C PRO A 84 -9.31 -7.06 3.92
N VAL A 85 -8.02 -7.35 3.72
CA VAL A 85 -7.19 -8.00 4.74
C VAL A 85 -6.98 -7.05 5.92
N LEU A 86 -6.59 -5.79 5.68
CA LEU A 86 -6.39 -4.83 6.76
C LEU A 86 -7.70 -4.55 7.51
N ILE A 87 -8.79 -4.30 6.80
CA ILE A 87 -10.09 -4.00 7.40
C ILE A 87 -10.56 -5.16 8.29
N LYS A 88 -10.45 -6.41 7.81
CA LYS A 88 -10.86 -7.59 8.59
C LYS A 88 -9.93 -7.91 9.76
N ALA A 89 -8.67 -7.50 9.69
CA ALA A 89 -7.69 -7.73 10.74
C ALA A 89 -7.72 -6.67 11.85
N GLN A 90 -8.51 -5.61 11.68
CA GLN A 90 -8.64 -4.56 12.69
C GLN A 90 -9.38 -5.10 13.92
N ASP A 91 -8.81 -4.89 15.09
CA ASP A 91 -9.49 -5.13 16.37
C ASP A 91 -10.67 -4.14 16.52
N PRO A 92 -11.79 -4.51 17.16
CA PRO A 92 -12.91 -3.59 17.40
C PRO A 92 -12.54 -2.29 18.12
N ALA A 93 -11.47 -2.26 18.92
CA ALA A 93 -10.95 -1.04 19.54
C ALA A 93 -10.08 -0.19 18.60
N GLY A 94 -9.93 -0.58 17.33
CA GLY A 94 -9.33 0.21 16.25
C GLY A 94 -7.84 -0.04 15.99
N TYR A 95 -7.19 -0.93 16.73
CA TYR A 95 -5.76 -1.25 16.55
C TYR A 95 -5.55 -2.53 15.74
N TRP A 96 -4.31 -2.78 15.32
CA TRP A 96 -3.90 -4.07 14.74
C TRP A 96 -2.90 -4.75 15.66
N GLU A 97 -3.07 -6.04 15.94
CA GLU A 97 -2.10 -6.80 16.75
C GLU A 97 -1.22 -7.70 15.90
N THR A 98 0.03 -7.92 16.32
CA THR A 98 0.93 -8.89 15.69
C THR A 98 1.61 -9.77 16.73
N ALA A 99 2.13 -10.92 16.29
CA ALA A 99 2.73 -11.94 17.15
C ALA A 99 4.10 -11.54 17.75
N GLY A 100 4.65 -10.38 17.36
CA GLY A 100 5.92 -9.84 17.88
C GLY A 100 7.07 -9.79 16.87
N GLY A 101 8.00 -8.85 17.05
CA GLY A 101 9.20 -8.68 16.22
C GLY A 101 9.46 -7.20 15.85
N HIS A 102 10.74 -6.78 15.76
CA HIS A 102 11.14 -5.40 15.40
C HIS A 102 10.38 -4.28 16.16
N GLY A 103 10.09 -4.47 17.45
CA GLY A 103 9.36 -3.50 18.28
C GLY A 103 7.82 -3.62 18.19
N MET A 104 7.30 -4.52 17.35
CA MET A 104 5.90 -4.91 17.30
C MET A 104 5.60 -6.01 18.31
N GLY A 105 4.32 -6.24 18.60
CA GLY A 105 3.83 -7.29 19.50
C GLY A 105 2.58 -6.87 20.27
N PRO A 106 2.11 -7.69 21.22
CA PRO A 106 0.89 -7.43 22.00
C PRO A 106 1.07 -6.36 23.09
N THR A 107 2.24 -5.71 23.17
CA THR A 107 2.49 -4.61 24.09
C THR A 107 1.88 -3.31 23.55
N LEU A 108 1.61 -2.33 24.41
CA LEU A 108 1.11 -1.03 23.97
C LEU A 108 2.00 -0.36 22.89
N PRO A 109 3.35 -0.28 23.06
CA PRO A 109 4.21 0.24 21.99
C PRO A 109 4.13 -0.58 20.70
N GLY A 110 4.00 -1.90 20.81
CA GLY A 110 3.86 -2.79 19.66
C GLY A 110 2.57 -2.56 18.89
N ARG A 111 1.45 -2.40 19.61
CA ARG A 111 0.13 -2.06 19.04
C ARG A 111 0.11 -0.68 18.40
N ILE A 112 0.81 0.30 18.97
CA ILE A 112 0.95 1.63 18.37
C ILE A 112 1.68 1.49 17.03
N LEU A 113 2.83 0.81 17.01
CA LEU A 113 3.64 0.67 15.80
C LEU A 113 2.89 -0.09 14.68
N SER A 114 2.22 -1.19 15.01
CA SER A 114 1.43 -1.97 14.05
C SER A 114 0.25 -1.20 13.48
N THR A 115 -0.41 -0.41 14.34
CA THR A 115 -1.52 0.45 13.95
C THR A 115 -1.01 1.54 13.00
N CYS A 116 0.11 2.19 13.33
CA CYS A 116 0.74 3.18 12.44
C CYS A 116 1.03 2.59 11.06
N TRP A 117 1.67 1.42 10.97
CA TRP A 117 1.96 0.79 9.67
C TRP A 117 0.70 0.43 8.89
N SER A 118 -0.34 -0.05 9.56
CA SER A 118 -1.60 -0.45 8.93
C SER A 118 -2.36 0.75 8.40
N ILE A 119 -2.46 1.82 9.20
CA ILE A 119 -3.07 3.08 8.79
C ILE A 119 -2.28 3.71 7.63
N LEU A 120 -0.95 3.75 7.69
CA LEU A 120 -0.12 4.29 6.60
C LEU A 120 -0.38 3.60 5.25
N GLN A 121 -0.70 2.30 5.24
CA GLN A 121 -1.10 1.59 4.02
C GLN A 121 -2.50 2.01 3.54
N LEU A 122 -3.46 2.16 4.46
CA LEU A 122 -4.82 2.62 4.16
C LEU A 122 -4.87 4.10 3.75
N GLU A 123 -3.87 4.90 4.13
CA GLU A 123 -3.83 6.33 3.83
C GLU A 123 -3.08 6.69 2.55
N VAL A 124 -2.43 5.74 1.87
CA VAL A 124 -1.60 6.02 0.68
C VAL A 124 -2.38 6.83 -0.37
N PHE A 125 -3.64 6.51 -0.62
CA PHE A 125 -4.45 7.20 -1.63
C PHE A 125 -5.02 8.56 -1.17
N TYR A 126 -5.10 8.82 0.14
CA TYR A 126 -5.48 10.12 0.68
C TYR A 126 -4.29 11.09 0.75
N ARG A 127 -3.10 10.56 1.07
CA ARG A 127 -1.89 11.36 1.28
C ARG A 127 -1.23 11.78 -0.03
N TYR A 128 -1.32 10.93 -1.05
CA TYR A 128 -0.73 11.15 -2.36
C TYR A 128 -1.82 11.37 -3.41
N LEU A 129 -2.72 12.34 -3.13
CA LEU A 129 -3.70 12.79 -4.13
C LEU A 129 -3.02 13.00 -5.49
N PRO A 130 -3.69 12.70 -6.62
CA PRO A 130 -3.18 12.96 -7.97
C PRO A 130 -2.92 14.44 -8.29
N THR A 131 -2.83 15.32 -7.29
CA THR A 131 -2.51 16.75 -7.41
C THR A 131 -1.10 17.01 -7.94
N PHE A 132 -0.23 16.01 -8.04
CA PHE A 132 1.07 16.13 -8.74
C PHE A 132 1.04 15.67 -10.20
N ASN A 133 -0.11 15.71 -10.88
CA ASN A 133 -0.13 15.65 -12.33
C ASN A 133 0.10 17.06 -12.93
N ILE A 134 1.32 17.57 -12.82
CA ILE A 134 1.75 18.86 -13.42
C ILE A 134 1.47 18.86 -14.93
N GLY A 135 1.48 17.69 -15.58
CA GLY A 135 1.14 17.53 -17.00
C GLY A 135 -0.33 17.80 -17.33
N ASN A 136 -1.26 17.57 -16.40
CA ASN A 136 -2.68 17.86 -16.59
C ASN A 136 -3.06 19.31 -16.24
N VAL A 137 -2.37 19.91 -15.26
CA VAL A 137 -2.54 21.34 -14.93
C VAL A 137 -2.15 22.22 -16.12
N ALA A 138 -1.08 21.86 -16.83
CA ALA A 138 -0.65 22.57 -18.04
C ALA A 138 -1.61 22.39 -19.24
N LYS A 139 -2.35 21.26 -19.32
CA LYS A 139 -3.32 20.99 -20.40
C LYS A 139 -4.68 21.64 -20.17
N ASN A 140 -5.09 21.82 -18.91
CA ASN A 140 -6.42 22.34 -18.54
C ASN A 140 -6.45 23.87 -18.35
N ALA A 141 -5.34 24.58 -18.60
CA ALA A 141 -5.30 26.04 -18.56
C ALA A 141 -6.05 26.73 -19.72
N GLY A 142 -6.70 25.97 -20.61
CA GLY A 142 -7.43 26.50 -21.77
C GLY A 142 -8.69 25.73 -22.18
N GLY A 143 -9.22 24.82 -21.36
CA GLY A 143 -10.40 24.03 -21.72
C GLY A 143 -11.09 23.42 -20.50
N GLU A 144 -12.39 23.19 -20.62
CA GLU A 144 -13.32 22.75 -19.58
C GLU A 144 -12.74 21.70 -18.61
N ILE A 145 -13.10 21.86 -17.34
CA ILE A 145 -12.86 20.91 -16.25
C ILE A 145 -13.36 19.51 -16.63
N ALA A 146 -12.47 18.70 -17.18
CA ALA A 146 -12.73 17.28 -17.37
C ALA A 146 -12.96 16.64 -15.99
N ASN A 147 -14.07 15.91 -15.86
CA ASN A 147 -14.34 15.06 -14.71
C ASN A 147 -13.09 14.21 -14.46
N ILE A 148 -12.45 14.43 -13.31
CA ILE A 148 -11.40 13.54 -12.83
C ILE A 148 -12.14 12.28 -12.46
N ASP A 149 -12.06 11.27 -13.32
CA ASP A 149 -12.66 9.97 -13.05
C ASP A 149 -12.18 9.50 -11.67
N ASP A 150 -13.13 9.45 -10.74
CA ASP A 150 -13.02 9.04 -9.33
C ASP A 150 -12.57 7.57 -9.18
N GLU A 151 -12.21 6.90 -10.28
CA GLU A 151 -11.73 5.52 -10.31
C GLU A 151 -10.29 5.34 -9.79
N GLY A 152 -9.53 6.43 -9.62
CA GLY A 152 -8.13 6.40 -9.16
C GLY A 152 -7.96 6.49 -7.65
N ALA A 153 -8.88 7.18 -6.97
CA ALA A 153 -8.94 7.30 -5.53
C ALA A 153 -10.25 6.63 -5.11
N GLY A 154 -10.21 5.32 -4.85
CA GLY A 154 -11.39 4.60 -4.38
C GLY A 154 -11.93 5.22 -3.08
N VAL A 155 -12.83 6.20 -3.21
CA VAL A 155 -13.65 6.73 -2.14
C VAL A 155 -14.63 5.61 -1.80
N ILE A 156 -14.27 4.80 -0.81
CA ILE A 156 -15.23 3.92 -0.16
C ILE A 156 -15.91 4.80 0.90
N ILE A 157 -17.11 5.28 0.57
CA ILE A 157 -18.09 5.69 1.56
C ILE A 157 -18.34 4.44 2.43
N LEU A 158 -17.99 4.52 3.70
CA LEU A 158 -18.39 3.51 4.68
C LEU A 158 -19.89 3.67 4.90
N GLU A 159 -20.71 2.81 4.30
CA GLU A 159 -22.09 2.56 4.72
C GLU A 159 -22.12 1.48 5.81
#